data_AF-A0A0B1RY10-F1
#
_entry.id   AF-A0A0B1RY10-F1
#
_cell.length_a   1.000
_cell.length_b   1.000
_cell.length_c   1.000
_cell.angle_alpha   90.00
_cell.angle_beta   90.00
_cell.angle_gamma   90.00
#
_symmetry.space_group_name_H-M   'P 1'
#
loop_
_entity.id
_entity.type
_entity.pdbx_description
1 polymer ?
#
loop_
_entity_poly.entity_id
_entity_poly.type
_entity_poly.pdbx_seq_one_letter_code
_entity_poly.pdbx_strand_id
1 'polypeptide(L)'
;MVIVEVQFADLEPSASIPEMPAIIDHDTTFYLRKNGDTYFFGAFDPIDKVILREDWFRKGVPPDGSRVIKPDFSHIEKAYERACRVVPAIQEAKVVPRAAVMCMTPDGYALAGPFDKNYWVAAGFMDGITCGGGMGKYLADWMVDGEPTLELYDTDASRFILEKSKETYSMFCNWSDSDRLAGRPTDRISGIYGRLKRDKGHFSFRNGWEVPQVFDVEEEGMLSTLSREYQMVTNKCGVIDMSWEGKIEVKGKDAEALLNYACCSKVGAHKE
;
A
#
# COMPACT_ATOMS: atom_id res chain seq x y z
N MET A 1 3.02 7.88 -6.37
CA MET A 1 1.74 8.42 -5.85
C MET A 1 0.78 8.52 -7.02
N VAL A 2 -0.48 8.18 -6.80
CA VAL A 2 -1.56 8.34 -7.77
C VAL A 2 -2.65 9.22 -7.19
N ILE A 3 -3.49 9.76 -8.07
CA ILE A 3 -4.72 10.46 -7.72
C ILE A 3 -5.87 9.57 -8.17
N VAL A 4 -6.72 9.16 -7.23
CA VAL A 4 -7.89 8.31 -7.46
C VAL A 4 -9.17 9.13 -7.27
N GLU A 5 -10.14 8.95 -8.15
CA GLU A 5 -11.48 9.51 -7.94
C GLU A 5 -12.19 8.75 -6.82
N VAL A 6 -12.93 9.45 -5.97
CA VAL A 6 -13.66 8.86 -4.84
C VAL A 6 -15.12 9.29 -4.92
N GLN A 7 -16.03 8.31 -4.85
CA GLN A 7 -17.47 8.53 -4.84
C GLN A 7 -18.02 8.34 -3.43
N PHE A 8 -18.91 9.23 -3.01
CA PHE A 8 -19.58 9.16 -1.70
C PHE A 8 -20.93 9.88 -1.77
N ALA A 9 -21.72 9.82 -0.71
CA ALA A 9 -22.99 10.52 -0.65
C ALA A 9 -23.31 11.03 0.76
N ASP A 10 -23.98 12.18 0.79
CA ASP A 10 -24.75 12.58 1.96
C ASP A 10 -26.13 11.91 1.83
N LEU A 11 -26.58 11.21 2.87
CA LEU A 11 -27.91 10.61 2.92
C LEU A 11 -28.78 11.47 3.86
N GLU A 12 -29.82 12.09 3.29
CA GLU A 12 -30.75 12.98 3.99
C GLU A 12 -32.02 12.19 4.40
N PRO A 13 -32.13 11.71 5.65
CA PRO A 13 -33.32 11.00 6.08
C PRO A 13 -34.51 11.94 6.29
N SER A 14 -35.71 11.38 6.24
CA SER A 14 -36.98 12.08 6.50
C SER A 14 -37.28 12.32 7.98
N ALA A 15 -36.54 11.64 8.87
CA ALA A 15 -36.72 11.69 10.33
C ALA A 15 -35.38 11.92 11.04
N SER A 16 -35.45 12.27 12.32
CA SER A 16 -34.25 12.49 13.14
C SER A 16 -33.40 11.22 13.26
N ILE A 17 -32.09 11.41 13.23
CA ILE A 17 -31.10 10.33 13.28
C ILE A 17 -30.66 10.11 14.74
N PRO A 18 -30.76 8.89 15.29
CA PRO A 18 -30.20 8.58 16.59
C PRO A 18 -28.67 8.67 16.57
N GLU A 19 -28.05 8.90 17.72
CA GLU A 19 -26.60 8.73 17.82
C GLU A 19 -26.21 7.29 17.50
N MET A 20 -25.17 7.12 16.69
CA MET A 20 -24.67 5.81 16.27
C MET A 20 -23.15 5.84 16.10
N PRO A 21 -22.46 4.72 16.35
CA PRO A 21 -21.05 4.60 16.00
C PRO A 21 -20.86 4.67 14.47
N ALA A 22 -19.64 5.01 14.05
CA ALA A 22 -19.25 4.77 12.66
C ALA A 22 -19.23 3.26 12.39
N ILE A 23 -19.71 2.86 11.21
CA ILE A 23 -19.80 1.48 10.75
C ILE A 23 -18.87 1.32 9.55
N ILE A 24 -18.13 0.22 9.52
CA ILE A 24 -17.36 -0.24 8.36
C ILE A 24 -17.75 -1.70 8.11
N ASP A 25 -18.20 -2.02 6.89
CA ASP A 25 -18.46 -3.40 6.45
C ASP A 25 -17.31 -3.81 5.53
N HIS A 26 -16.49 -4.75 5.98
CA HIS A 26 -15.31 -5.17 5.23
C HIS A 26 -15.64 -6.06 4.02
N ASP A 27 -16.82 -6.67 3.96
CA ASP A 27 -17.24 -7.54 2.85
C ASP A 27 -17.53 -6.74 1.58
N THR A 28 -18.18 -5.59 1.74
CA THR A 28 -18.55 -4.68 0.64
C THR A 28 -17.82 -3.36 0.68
N THR A 29 -16.95 -3.17 1.66
CA THR A 29 -16.04 -2.03 1.83
C THR A 29 -16.74 -0.68 2.03
N PHE A 30 -18.02 -0.68 2.42
CA PHE A 30 -18.73 0.56 2.75
C PHE A 30 -18.36 1.04 4.15
N TYR A 31 -18.45 2.36 4.34
CA TYR A 31 -18.37 3.02 5.63
C TYR A 31 -19.49 4.06 5.77
N LEU A 32 -20.06 4.13 6.96
CA LEU A 32 -21.22 4.96 7.29
C LEU A 32 -20.98 5.65 8.63
N ARG A 33 -21.24 6.94 8.71
CA ARG A 33 -21.26 7.67 9.99
C ARG A 33 -22.32 8.74 10.01
N LYS A 34 -22.74 9.17 11.19
CA LYS A 34 -23.53 10.38 11.35
C LYS A 34 -22.71 11.62 10.96
N ASN A 35 -23.36 12.60 10.33
CA ASN A 35 -22.78 13.87 9.93
C ASN A 35 -23.79 15.00 10.16
N GLY A 36 -23.89 15.48 11.40
CA GLY A 36 -24.99 16.38 11.78
C GLY A 36 -26.33 15.64 11.70
N ASP A 37 -27.27 16.19 10.93
CA ASP A 37 -28.60 15.61 10.71
C ASP A 37 -28.69 14.70 9.48
N THR A 38 -27.55 14.38 8.85
CA THR A 38 -27.45 13.44 7.72
C THR A 38 -26.54 12.26 8.05
N TYR A 39 -26.51 11.25 7.18
CA TYR A 39 -25.45 10.25 7.19
C TYR A 39 -24.42 10.56 6.10
N PHE A 40 -23.15 10.39 6.42
CA PHE A 40 -22.08 10.28 5.42
C PHE A 40 -21.93 8.81 5.05
N PHE A 41 -22.13 8.49 3.78
CA PHE A 41 -21.92 7.16 3.22
C PHE A 41 -20.80 7.21 2.18
N GLY A 42 -19.85 6.29 2.29
CA GLY A 42 -18.83 6.05 1.26
C GLY A 42 -18.58 4.56 1.10
N ALA A 43 -17.97 4.18 -0.02
CA ALA A 43 -17.48 2.84 -0.26
C ALA A 43 -16.29 2.91 -1.22
N PHE A 44 -15.47 1.87 -1.23
CA PHE A 44 -14.42 1.74 -2.24
C PHE A 44 -15.01 1.22 -3.55
N ASP A 45 -14.53 1.78 -4.66
CA ASP A 45 -14.92 1.33 -5.98
C ASP A 45 -14.50 -0.13 -6.22
N PRO A 46 -15.39 -0.95 -6.83
CA PRO A 46 -14.97 -2.21 -7.41
C PRO A 46 -13.78 -2.04 -8.35
N ILE A 47 -12.89 -3.02 -8.41
CA ILE A 47 -11.61 -2.91 -9.15
C ILE A 47 -11.78 -2.49 -10.63
N ASP A 48 -12.88 -2.89 -11.28
CA ASP A 48 -13.22 -2.56 -12.66
C ASP A 48 -13.73 -1.12 -12.85
N LYS A 49 -14.13 -0.45 -11.76
CA LYS A 49 -14.64 0.93 -11.74
C LYS A 49 -13.65 1.95 -11.20
N VAL A 50 -12.49 1.52 -10.69
CA VAL A 50 -11.45 2.43 -10.17
C VAL A 50 -10.91 3.35 -11.27
N ILE A 51 -11.09 4.66 -11.09
CA ILE A 51 -10.56 5.69 -12.00
C ILE A 51 -9.33 6.35 -11.38
N LEU A 52 -8.19 6.16 -12.03
CA LEU A 52 -6.95 6.88 -11.72
C LEU A 52 -6.79 8.08 -12.67
N ARG A 53 -6.50 9.26 -12.12
CA ARG A 53 -6.22 10.48 -12.88
C ARG A 53 -4.77 10.52 -13.38
N GLU A 54 -4.41 9.56 -14.22
CA GLU A 54 -3.09 9.52 -14.87
C GLU A 54 -2.87 10.76 -15.76
N ASP A 55 -3.94 11.34 -16.29
CA ASP A 55 -3.90 12.59 -17.04
C ASP A 55 -3.39 13.76 -16.20
N TRP A 56 -3.73 13.81 -14.89
CA TRP A 56 -3.27 14.87 -13.98
C TRP A 56 -1.79 14.75 -13.65
N PHE A 57 -1.25 13.54 -13.63
CA PHE A 57 0.19 13.34 -13.47
C PHE A 57 0.99 13.97 -14.62
N ARG A 58 0.48 13.87 -15.85
CA ARG A 58 1.17 14.37 -17.05
C ARG A 58 0.86 15.83 -17.36
N LYS A 59 -0.37 16.27 -17.14
CA LYS A 59 -0.88 17.59 -17.55
C LYS A 59 -0.98 18.58 -16.39
N GLY A 60 -0.77 18.12 -15.15
CA GLY A 60 -1.02 18.88 -13.94
C GLY A 60 -2.45 18.74 -13.43
N VAL A 61 -2.64 19.05 -12.15
CA VAL A 61 -3.96 19.10 -11.51
C VAL A 61 -4.74 20.31 -12.06
N PRO A 62 -6.02 20.16 -12.46
CA PRO A 62 -6.84 21.26 -12.92
C PRO A 62 -6.94 22.39 -11.89
N PRO A 63 -7.11 23.67 -12.29
CA PRO A 63 -7.22 24.79 -11.35
C PRO A 63 -8.39 24.64 -10.36
N ASP A 64 -9.50 24.06 -10.80
CA ASP A 64 -10.67 23.78 -9.97
C ASP A 64 -10.49 22.53 -9.07
N GLY A 65 -9.36 21.84 -9.18
CA GLY A 65 -9.00 20.68 -8.38
C GLY A 65 -10.03 19.55 -8.48
N SER A 66 -10.41 18.98 -7.34
CA SER A 66 -11.39 17.89 -7.25
C SER A 66 -12.80 18.27 -7.72
N ARG A 67 -13.13 19.56 -7.84
CA ARG A 67 -14.47 20.04 -8.23
C ARG A 67 -14.83 19.69 -9.68
N VAL A 68 -13.85 19.32 -10.49
CA VAL A 68 -14.09 18.88 -11.87
C VAL A 68 -14.61 17.44 -11.95
N ILE A 69 -14.49 16.67 -10.86
CA ILE A 69 -15.00 15.29 -10.80
C ILE A 69 -16.51 15.34 -10.64
N LYS A 70 -17.22 14.59 -11.49
CA LYS A 70 -18.68 14.50 -11.42
C LYS A 70 -19.08 13.35 -10.50
N PRO A 71 -20.07 13.54 -9.63
CA PRO A 71 -20.65 12.44 -8.86
C PRO A 71 -21.25 11.36 -9.78
N ASP A 72 -20.87 10.11 -9.53
CA ASP A 72 -21.45 8.92 -10.15
C ASP A 72 -21.70 7.87 -9.06
N PHE A 73 -22.93 7.86 -8.54
CA PHE A 73 -23.32 6.96 -7.46
C PHE A 73 -23.38 5.49 -7.91
N SER A 74 -23.46 5.21 -9.21
CA SER A 74 -23.55 3.84 -9.73
C SER A 74 -22.30 3.01 -9.42
N HIS A 75 -21.18 3.67 -9.10
CA HIS A 75 -19.94 3.05 -8.67
C HIS A 75 -20.10 2.28 -7.36
N ILE A 76 -20.85 2.86 -6.41
CA ILE A 76 -20.99 2.38 -5.03
C ILE A 76 -22.41 1.88 -4.70
N GLU A 77 -23.29 1.81 -5.69
CA GLU A 77 -24.69 1.41 -5.52
C GLU A 77 -24.86 0.02 -4.89
N LYS A 78 -24.05 -0.97 -5.30
CA LYS A 78 -24.08 -2.31 -4.69
C LYS A 78 -23.70 -2.32 -3.21
N ALA A 79 -22.73 -1.49 -2.85
CA ALA A 79 -22.32 -1.32 -1.46
C ALA A 79 -23.43 -0.60 -0.66
N TYR A 80 -24.14 0.35 -1.29
CA TYR A 80 -25.30 1.01 -0.70
C TYR A 80 -26.47 0.05 -0.48
N GLU A 81 -26.77 -0.85 -1.43
CA GLU A 81 -27.80 -1.89 -1.25
C GLU A 81 -27.51 -2.77 -0.03
N ARG A 82 -26.25 -3.12 0.20
CA ARG A 82 -25.81 -3.83 1.41
C ARG A 82 -25.99 -2.95 2.65
N ALA A 83 -25.58 -1.69 2.60
CA ALA A 83 -25.74 -0.77 3.72
C ALA A 83 -27.21 -0.59 4.12
N CYS A 84 -28.15 -0.54 3.17
CA CYS A 84 -29.59 -0.51 3.47
C CYS A 84 -30.09 -1.76 4.19
N ARG A 85 -29.50 -2.94 3.91
CA ARG A 85 -29.84 -4.18 4.63
C ARG A 85 -29.29 -4.19 6.06
N VAL A 86 -28.11 -3.61 6.27
CA VAL A 86 -27.44 -3.53 7.57
C VAL A 86 -28.04 -2.43 8.45
N VAL A 87 -28.36 -1.28 7.86
CA VAL A 87 -28.91 -0.10 8.53
C VAL A 87 -30.19 0.34 7.80
N PRO A 88 -31.34 -0.29 8.08
CA PRO A 88 -32.59 -0.01 7.39
C PRO A 88 -33.03 1.47 7.42
N ALA A 89 -32.58 2.23 8.43
CA ALA A 89 -32.88 3.65 8.58
C ALA A 89 -32.39 4.53 7.41
N ILE A 90 -31.44 4.06 6.59
CA ILE A 90 -30.93 4.83 5.45
C ILE A 90 -31.66 4.52 4.13
N GLN A 91 -32.57 3.55 4.12
CA GLN A 91 -33.22 3.05 2.90
C GLN A 91 -34.15 4.08 2.25
N GLU A 92 -34.82 4.91 3.04
CA GLU A 92 -35.70 5.98 2.57
C GLU A 92 -35.02 7.35 2.51
N ALA A 93 -33.73 7.41 2.87
CA ALA A 93 -32.99 8.66 2.84
C ALA A 93 -32.77 9.13 1.40
N LYS A 94 -32.91 10.43 1.17
CA LYS A 94 -32.57 11.04 -0.11
C LYS A 94 -31.05 10.99 -0.28
N VAL A 95 -30.61 10.30 -1.32
CA VAL A 95 -29.20 10.19 -1.70
C VAL A 95 -28.77 11.48 -2.40
N VAL A 96 -27.74 12.14 -1.88
CA VAL A 96 -27.09 13.31 -2.50
C VAL A 96 -25.66 12.90 -2.90
N PRO A 97 -25.44 12.49 -4.15
CA PRO A 97 -24.13 12.05 -4.62
C PRO A 97 -23.09 13.17 -4.59
N ARG A 98 -21.87 12.79 -4.21
CA ARG A 98 -20.69 13.64 -4.15
C ARG A 98 -19.50 12.90 -4.76
N ALA A 99 -18.53 13.67 -5.24
CA ALA A 99 -17.25 13.13 -5.67
C ALA A 99 -16.10 13.99 -5.16
N ALA A 100 -14.96 13.35 -4.99
CA ALA A 100 -13.69 14.00 -4.67
C ALA A 100 -12.54 13.25 -5.35
N VAL A 101 -11.32 13.64 -4.98
CA VAL A 101 -10.11 12.89 -5.32
C VAL A 101 -9.31 12.64 -4.06
N MET A 102 -8.55 11.55 -4.07
CA MET A 102 -7.64 11.19 -2.99
C MET A 102 -6.25 10.91 -3.58
N CYS A 103 -5.22 11.33 -2.86
CA CYS A 103 -3.83 11.03 -3.20
C CYS A 103 -3.38 9.82 -2.38
N MET A 104 -2.96 8.74 -3.03
CA MET A 104 -2.48 7.55 -2.33
C MET A 104 -1.22 7.00 -2.98
N THR A 105 -0.51 6.16 -2.24
CA THR A 105 0.60 5.36 -2.74
C THR A 105 0.10 4.00 -3.26
N PRO A 106 0.95 3.27 -4.01
CA PRO A 106 0.61 1.94 -4.51
C PRO A 106 0.43 0.86 -3.43
N ASP A 107 0.95 1.04 -2.21
CA ASP A 107 0.75 0.10 -1.09
C ASP A 107 -0.31 0.57 -0.06
N GLY A 108 -0.71 1.84 -0.10
CA GLY A 108 -1.69 2.46 0.80
C GLY A 108 -1.07 3.25 1.94
N TYR A 109 0.23 3.11 2.20
CA TYR A 109 0.94 3.83 3.26
C TYR A 109 1.45 5.18 2.77
N ALA A 110 1.45 6.21 3.63
CA ALA A 110 1.95 7.53 3.27
C ALA A 110 3.46 7.53 2.96
N LEU A 111 3.91 8.52 2.20
CA LEU A 111 5.31 8.88 2.05
C LEU A 111 5.67 9.92 3.10
N ALA A 112 6.49 9.55 4.08
CA ALA A 112 6.88 10.40 5.19
C ALA A 112 8.37 10.25 5.50
N GLY A 113 9.10 11.36 5.52
CA GLY A 113 10.50 11.39 5.95
C GLY A 113 11.41 12.22 5.06
N PRO A 114 12.73 12.15 5.29
CA PRO A 114 13.72 12.81 4.47
C PRO A 114 13.81 12.12 3.10
N PHE A 115 13.75 12.90 2.02
CA PHE A 115 13.90 12.39 0.65
C PHE A 115 15.23 12.82 0.02
N ASP A 116 15.69 14.04 0.35
CA ASP A 116 17.00 14.55 -0.02
C ASP A 116 17.52 15.47 1.10
N LYS A 117 18.74 16.00 0.96
CA LYS A 117 19.35 16.92 1.90
C LYS A 117 18.44 18.13 2.14
N ASN A 118 17.93 18.22 3.36
CA ASN A 118 16.99 19.26 3.80
C ASN A 118 15.69 19.32 2.99
N TYR A 119 15.29 18.22 2.35
CA TYR A 119 14.02 18.11 1.65
C TYR A 119 13.22 16.94 2.22
N TRP A 120 12.05 17.26 2.76
CA TRP A 120 11.18 16.32 3.46
C TRP A 120 9.85 16.17 2.73
N VAL A 121 9.32 14.96 2.79
CA VAL A 121 8.05 14.61 2.17
C VAL A 121 7.07 14.16 3.24
N ALA A 122 5.81 14.59 3.08
CA ALA A 122 4.63 14.11 3.79
C ALA A 122 3.47 14.09 2.78
N ALA A 123 3.29 13.00 2.05
CA ALA A 123 2.38 12.94 0.90
C ALA A 123 1.77 11.55 0.69
N GLY A 124 0.74 11.46 -0.15
CA GLY A 124 0.14 10.18 -0.54
C GLY A 124 -0.66 9.49 0.56
N PHE A 125 -1.30 10.28 1.44
CA PHE A 125 -2.13 9.76 2.52
C PHE A 125 -3.50 9.28 2.01
N MET A 126 -3.73 7.97 2.10
CA MET A 126 -5.06 7.39 1.92
C MET A 126 -6.01 7.87 3.05
N ASP A 127 -5.59 7.76 4.31
CA ASP A 127 -6.37 8.17 5.50
C ASP A 127 -5.81 9.41 6.20
N GLY A 128 -5.55 10.47 5.45
CA GLY A 128 -4.82 11.66 5.93
C GLY A 128 -5.42 12.38 7.13
N ILE A 129 -6.75 12.36 7.29
CA ILE A 129 -7.42 12.98 8.45
C ILE A 129 -7.09 12.21 9.73
N THR A 130 -7.13 10.88 9.67
CA THR A 130 -6.93 10.01 10.84
C THR A 130 -5.47 9.98 11.27
N CYS A 131 -4.54 9.92 10.32
CA CYS A 131 -3.11 9.78 10.63
C CYS A 131 -2.33 11.11 10.68
N GLY A 132 -2.91 12.22 10.19
CA GLY A 132 -2.21 13.49 9.99
C GLY A 132 -1.60 14.08 11.26
N GLY A 133 -2.33 14.03 12.39
CA GLY A 133 -1.83 14.54 13.67
C GLY A 133 -0.61 13.77 14.18
N GLY A 134 -0.68 12.44 14.16
CA GLY A 134 0.44 11.58 14.57
C GLY A 134 1.64 11.73 13.65
N MET A 135 1.42 11.76 12.34
CA MET A 135 2.49 11.94 11.35
C MET A 135 3.18 13.30 11.46
N GLY A 136 2.42 14.37 11.73
CA GLY A 136 2.96 15.69 11.97
C GLY A 136 3.91 15.74 13.16
N LYS A 137 3.53 15.12 14.29
CA LYS A 137 4.41 14.99 15.45
C LYS A 137 5.66 14.17 15.12
N TYR A 138 5.48 12.99 14.51
CA TYR A 138 6.58 12.11 14.15
C TYR A 138 7.66 12.81 13.32
N LEU A 139 7.25 13.54 12.28
CA LEU A 139 8.18 14.29 11.42
C LEU A 139 8.82 15.48 12.15
N ALA A 140 8.07 16.19 12.98
CA ALA A 140 8.60 17.31 13.75
C ALA A 140 9.69 16.87 14.72
N ASP A 141 9.45 15.79 15.47
CA ASP A 141 10.45 15.22 16.38
C ASP A 141 11.69 14.76 15.59
N TRP A 142 11.51 14.05 14.47
CA TRP A 142 12.62 13.59 13.62
C TRP A 142 13.45 14.77 13.06
N MET A 143 12.80 15.84 12.63
CA MET A 143 13.50 17.04 12.14
C MET A 143 14.33 17.73 13.23
N VAL A 144 13.88 17.70 14.49
CA VAL A 144 14.57 18.35 15.62
C VAL A 144 15.69 17.48 16.17
N ASP A 145 15.42 16.18 16.38
CA ASP A 145 16.33 15.27 17.06
C ASP A 145 17.32 14.59 16.09
N GLY A 146 17.05 14.64 14.79
CA GLY A 146 17.91 14.09 13.73
C GLY A 146 17.73 12.58 13.48
N GLU A 147 16.88 11.91 14.27
CA GLU A 147 16.54 10.49 14.14
C GLU A 147 15.05 10.24 14.37
N PRO A 148 14.45 9.20 13.75
CA PRO A 148 13.02 8.93 13.91
C PRO A 148 12.70 8.43 15.31
N THR A 149 11.58 8.88 15.88
CA THR A 149 11.17 8.49 17.25
C THR A 149 10.56 7.10 17.35
N LEU A 150 10.09 6.56 16.22
CA LEU A 150 9.45 5.26 16.08
C LEU A 150 9.90 4.62 14.77
N GLU A 151 9.85 3.30 14.69
CA GLU A 151 10.01 2.60 13.42
C GLU A 151 8.72 2.80 12.59
N LEU A 152 8.86 3.44 11.42
CA LEU A 152 7.82 3.54 10.40
C LEU A 152 8.40 3.33 8.99
N TYR A 153 9.18 2.26 8.78
CA TYR A 153 9.84 1.99 7.50
C TYR A 153 8.86 1.81 6.35
N ASP A 154 7.67 1.27 6.63
CA ASP A 154 6.56 1.17 5.67
C ASP A 154 6.06 2.53 5.18
N THR A 155 6.56 3.65 5.72
CA THR A 155 6.27 5.01 5.28
C THR A 155 7.45 5.72 4.61
N ASP A 156 8.59 5.04 4.45
CA ASP A 156 9.82 5.62 3.88
C ASP A 156 9.63 6.13 2.45
N ALA A 157 10.11 7.34 2.17
CA ALA A 157 9.85 8.04 0.92
C ALA A 157 10.48 7.38 -0.34
N SER A 158 11.38 6.42 -0.19
CA SER A 158 12.19 5.83 -1.28
C SER A 158 11.63 4.55 -1.94
N ARG A 159 10.41 4.12 -1.58
CA ARG A 159 10.02 2.69 -1.71
C ARG A 159 9.20 2.23 -2.94
N PHE A 160 8.93 3.02 -4.00
CA PHE A 160 7.76 2.70 -4.88
C PHE A 160 7.87 2.45 -6.39
N ILE A 161 6.89 1.64 -6.85
CA ILE A 161 6.48 1.27 -8.22
C ILE A 161 4.98 1.56 -8.41
N LEU A 162 4.59 2.18 -9.54
CA LEU A 162 3.26 2.81 -9.78
C LEU A 162 2.08 1.85 -10.01
N GLU A 163 2.30 0.64 -10.53
CA GLU A 163 1.23 -0.19 -11.12
C GLU A 163 0.27 -0.88 -10.13
N LYS A 164 0.58 -0.91 -8.83
CA LYS A 164 -0.25 -1.58 -7.79
C LYS A 164 -1.43 -0.76 -7.27
N SER A 165 -1.54 0.51 -7.65
CA SER A 165 -2.48 1.43 -7.06
C SER A 165 -3.96 1.05 -7.18
N LYS A 166 -4.41 0.47 -8.30
CA LYS A 166 -5.83 0.09 -8.47
C LYS A 166 -6.25 -1.04 -7.53
N GLU A 167 -5.40 -2.06 -7.41
CA GLU A 167 -5.63 -3.23 -6.54
C GLU A 167 -5.72 -2.77 -5.08
N THR A 168 -4.83 -1.88 -4.65
CA THR A 168 -4.83 -1.30 -3.31
C THR A 168 -6.10 -0.49 -3.01
N TYR A 169 -6.54 0.40 -3.91
CA TYR A 169 -7.74 1.20 -3.65
C TYR A 169 -9.02 0.37 -3.60
N SER A 170 -9.14 -0.63 -4.50
CA SER A 170 -10.32 -1.49 -4.53
C SER A 170 -10.46 -2.40 -3.29
N MET A 171 -9.45 -2.43 -2.41
CA MET A 171 -9.35 -3.33 -1.26
C MET A 171 -9.53 -4.82 -1.64
N PHE A 172 -9.32 -5.16 -2.93
CA PHE A 172 -9.58 -6.48 -3.50
C PHE A 172 -8.73 -7.58 -2.84
N CYS A 173 -7.51 -7.23 -2.40
CA CYS A 173 -6.62 -8.10 -1.63
C CYS A 173 -6.30 -7.45 -0.28
N ASN A 174 -7.15 -7.69 0.71
CA ASN A 174 -7.00 -7.11 2.05
C ASN A 174 -6.58 -8.13 3.12
N TRP A 175 -6.25 -9.38 2.73
CA TRP A 175 -5.88 -10.45 3.67
C TRP A 175 -4.35 -10.53 3.83
N SER A 176 -3.90 -10.80 5.05
CA SER A 176 -2.49 -10.81 5.46
C SER A 176 -1.60 -11.75 4.64
N ASP A 177 -2.16 -12.86 4.16
CA ASP A 177 -1.42 -13.92 3.47
C ASP A 177 -1.58 -13.88 1.94
N SER A 178 -2.13 -12.80 1.39
CA SER A 178 -2.39 -12.68 -0.05
C SER A 178 -1.26 -11.99 -0.81
N ASP A 179 -0.60 -12.75 -1.68
CA ASP A 179 0.34 -12.19 -2.65
C ASP A 179 -0.42 -11.41 -3.72
N ARG A 180 -0.30 -10.08 -3.66
CA ARG A 180 -0.88 -9.13 -4.63
C ARG A 180 -0.31 -9.37 -6.02
N LEU A 181 -1.17 -9.54 -7.03
CA LEU A 181 -0.79 -9.98 -8.37
C LEU A 181 -0.62 -8.81 -9.36
N ALA A 182 -1.29 -7.68 -9.11
CA ALA A 182 -1.23 -6.55 -10.04
C ALA A 182 0.21 -6.03 -10.23
N GLY A 183 0.57 -5.75 -11.49
CA GLY A 183 1.87 -5.17 -11.86
C GLY A 183 3.07 -6.12 -11.73
N ARG A 184 2.83 -7.44 -11.64
CA ARG A 184 3.89 -8.45 -11.53
C ARG A 184 4.05 -9.28 -12.81
N PRO A 185 5.29 -9.66 -13.20
CA PRO A 185 6.56 -9.19 -12.63
C PRO A 185 6.86 -7.74 -13.06
N THR A 186 7.73 -7.07 -12.30
CA THR A 186 8.25 -5.75 -12.71
C THR A 186 9.51 -5.93 -13.57
N ASP A 187 10.10 -4.82 -14.04
CA ASP A 187 11.41 -4.84 -14.71
C ASP A 187 12.56 -5.30 -13.77
N ARG A 188 12.32 -5.31 -12.45
CA ARG A 188 13.30 -5.69 -11.43
C ARG A 188 13.26 -7.18 -11.14
N ILE A 189 13.68 -8.00 -12.10
CA ILE A 189 13.78 -9.47 -11.96
C ILE A 189 15.24 -9.93 -11.99
N SER A 190 15.54 -11.08 -11.38
CA SER A 190 16.88 -11.66 -11.46
C SER A 190 17.14 -12.22 -12.86
N GLY A 191 18.41 -12.25 -13.29
CA GLY A 191 18.79 -12.82 -14.59
C GLY A 191 18.42 -14.30 -14.75
N ILE A 192 18.14 -14.98 -13.63
CA ILE A 192 17.70 -16.38 -13.60
C ILE A 192 16.19 -16.56 -13.41
N TYR A 193 15.41 -15.48 -13.26
CA TYR A 193 13.95 -15.53 -13.05
C TYR A 193 13.24 -16.45 -14.06
N GLY A 194 13.55 -16.31 -15.35
CA GLY A 194 12.95 -17.14 -16.39
C GLY A 194 13.26 -18.64 -16.24
N ARG A 195 14.42 -19.01 -15.69
CA ARG A 195 14.75 -20.40 -15.36
C ARG A 195 13.96 -20.87 -14.14
N LEU A 196 13.97 -20.10 -13.06
CA LEU A 196 13.27 -20.44 -11.81
C LEU A 196 11.76 -20.62 -12.06
N LYS A 197 11.16 -19.80 -12.93
CA LYS A 197 9.76 -19.92 -13.34
C LYS A 197 9.47 -21.20 -14.14
N ARG A 198 10.39 -21.62 -15.02
CA ARG A 198 10.27 -22.92 -15.73
C ARG A 198 10.37 -24.08 -14.76
N ASP A 199 11.22 -23.95 -13.75
CA ASP A 199 11.42 -24.94 -12.68
C ASP A 199 10.31 -24.89 -11.62
N LYS A 200 9.17 -24.25 -11.92
CA LYS A 200 7.96 -24.19 -11.08
C LYS A 200 8.12 -23.43 -9.76
N GLY A 201 8.96 -22.40 -9.76
CA GLY A 201 9.06 -21.47 -8.64
C GLY A 201 7.74 -20.74 -8.36
N HIS A 202 7.34 -20.72 -7.09
CA HIS A 202 6.34 -19.79 -6.54
C HIS A 202 7.04 -18.56 -6.01
N PHE A 203 6.58 -17.38 -6.37
CA PHE A 203 7.28 -16.13 -6.09
C PHE A 203 6.49 -15.24 -5.15
N SER A 204 7.19 -14.68 -4.15
CA SER A 204 6.70 -13.54 -3.38
C SER A 204 7.23 -12.24 -3.99
N PHE A 205 6.52 -11.14 -3.76
CA PHE A 205 6.95 -9.81 -4.21
C PHE A 205 7.70 -9.07 -3.10
N ARG A 206 8.95 -8.66 -3.34
CA ARG A 206 9.76 -7.88 -2.39
C ARG A 206 10.41 -6.66 -3.06
N ASN A 207 9.94 -5.44 -2.74
CA ASN A 207 10.52 -4.18 -3.24
C ASN A 207 10.80 -4.17 -4.77
N GLY A 208 9.85 -4.73 -5.54
CA GLY A 208 9.96 -4.88 -7.00
C GLY A 208 10.45 -6.24 -7.48
N TRP A 209 11.19 -6.98 -6.65
CA TRP A 209 11.72 -8.29 -6.99
C TRP A 209 10.68 -9.39 -6.90
N GLU A 210 10.76 -10.34 -7.83
CA GLU A 210 10.16 -11.65 -7.72
C GLU A 210 11.13 -12.60 -7.00
N VAL A 211 10.79 -13.03 -5.79
CA VAL A 211 11.66 -13.85 -4.94
C VAL A 211 11.07 -15.25 -4.80
N PRO A 212 11.72 -16.30 -5.33
CA PRO A 212 11.21 -17.66 -5.22
C PRO A 212 11.12 -18.06 -3.74
N GLN A 213 9.96 -18.55 -3.32
CA GLN A 213 9.71 -19.06 -1.97
C GLN A 213 9.84 -20.58 -1.91
N VAL A 214 9.28 -21.26 -2.91
CA VAL A 214 9.31 -22.72 -3.06
C VAL A 214 9.26 -23.11 -4.54
N PHE A 215 9.60 -24.35 -4.84
CA PHE A 215 9.52 -24.97 -6.17
C PHE A 215 8.55 -26.14 -6.14
N ASP A 216 7.47 -26.00 -6.89
CA ASP A 216 6.38 -26.98 -6.91
C ASP A 216 6.76 -28.27 -7.63
N VAL A 217 6.21 -29.36 -7.10
CA VAL A 217 6.19 -30.68 -7.73
C VAL A 217 4.73 -31.11 -7.83
N GLU A 218 4.37 -31.69 -8.97
CA GLU A 218 3.00 -32.13 -9.24
C GLU A 218 2.55 -33.13 -8.16
N GLU A 219 1.31 -32.99 -7.69
CA GLU A 219 0.70 -33.81 -6.63
C GLU A 219 1.31 -33.68 -5.21
N GLU A 220 2.27 -32.77 -4.98
CA GLU A 220 2.76 -32.46 -3.63
C GLU A 220 2.00 -31.29 -2.98
N GLY A 221 1.57 -31.45 -1.72
CA GLY A 221 1.02 -30.34 -0.93
C GLY A 221 2.11 -29.43 -0.35
N MET A 222 1.77 -28.17 -0.06
CA MET A 222 2.70 -27.13 0.42
C MET A 222 3.62 -27.57 1.57
N LEU A 223 3.09 -28.26 2.58
CA LEU A 223 3.91 -28.75 3.71
C LEU A 223 4.97 -29.77 3.27
N SER A 224 4.63 -30.61 2.30
CA SER A 224 5.55 -31.62 1.74
C SER A 224 6.64 -30.94 0.92
N THR A 225 6.27 -29.95 0.09
CA THR A 225 7.21 -29.11 -0.66
C THR A 225 8.23 -28.44 0.27
N LEU A 226 7.75 -27.76 1.32
CA LEU A 226 8.61 -27.11 2.31
C LEU A 226 9.52 -28.11 3.04
N SER A 227 8.98 -29.27 3.42
CA SER A 227 9.76 -30.33 4.07
C SER A 227 10.85 -30.87 3.16
N ARG A 228 10.56 -31.08 1.87
CA ARG A 228 11.52 -31.54 0.87
C ARG A 228 12.65 -30.53 0.67
N GLU A 229 12.33 -29.25 0.55
CA GLU A 229 13.34 -28.20 0.39
C GLU A 229 14.23 -28.06 1.64
N TYR A 230 13.62 -28.10 2.82
CA TYR A 230 14.36 -28.15 4.08
C TYR A 230 15.34 -29.34 4.10
N GLN A 231 14.87 -30.55 3.81
CA GLN A 231 15.70 -31.76 3.77
C GLN A 231 16.80 -31.68 2.70
N MET A 232 16.56 -30.99 1.58
CA MET A 232 17.57 -30.76 0.53
C MET A 232 18.71 -29.89 1.04
N VAL A 233 18.41 -28.80 1.75
CA VAL A 233 19.42 -27.91 2.32
C VAL A 233 20.15 -28.57 3.49
N THR A 234 19.43 -29.30 4.36
CA THR A 234 20.02 -29.91 5.56
C THR A 234 20.87 -31.13 5.27
N ASN A 235 20.46 -31.99 4.33
CA ASN A 235 21.14 -33.27 4.09
C ASN A 235 21.95 -33.32 2.79
N LYS A 236 21.80 -32.32 1.91
CA LYS A 236 22.45 -32.28 0.61
C LYS A 236 23.01 -30.88 0.35
N CYS A 237 22.57 -30.23 -0.73
CA CYS A 237 23.00 -28.90 -1.13
C CYS A 237 21.82 -28.20 -1.81
N GLY A 238 21.42 -27.06 -1.26
CA GLY A 238 20.41 -26.18 -1.86
C GLY A 238 21.05 -24.95 -2.47
N VAL A 239 20.44 -24.43 -3.54
CA VAL A 239 20.83 -23.17 -4.17
C VAL A 239 19.64 -22.22 -4.06
N ILE A 240 19.89 -21.01 -3.54
CA ILE A 240 18.88 -19.97 -3.36
C ILE A 240 19.27 -18.71 -4.12
N ASP A 241 18.28 -18.00 -4.66
CA ASP A 241 18.49 -16.73 -5.35
C ASP A 241 18.50 -15.56 -4.34
N MET A 242 19.67 -14.96 -4.14
CA MET A 242 19.88 -13.79 -3.27
C MET A 242 20.09 -12.49 -4.06
N SER A 243 19.69 -12.46 -5.33
CA SER A 243 19.85 -11.29 -6.21
C SER A 243 19.10 -10.06 -5.68
N TRP A 244 18.03 -10.26 -4.93
CA TRP A 244 17.16 -9.21 -4.40
C TRP A 244 17.74 -8.42 -3.22
N GLU A 245 18.76 -8.97 -2.53
CA GLU A 245 19.41 -8.31 -1.39
C GLU A 245 20.01 -6.94 -1.74
N GLY A 246 19.96 -5.99 -0.81
CA GLY A 246 20.62 -4.69 -0.95
C GLY A 246 22.14 -4.85 -1.03
N LYS A 247 22.76 -4.36 -2.11
CA LYS A 247 24.21 -4.47 -2.34
C LYS A 247 24.79 -3.07 -2.48
N ILE A 248 25.64 -2.67 -1.53
CA ILE A 248 26.27 -1.34 -1.49
C ILE A 248 27.79 -1.54 -1.50
N GLU A 249 28.46 -0.91 -2.45
CA GLU A 249 29.93 -0.91 -2.56
C GLU A 249 30.49 0.42 -2.04
N VAL A 250 31.37 0.37 -1.03
CA VAL A 250 32.02 1.56 -0.44
C VAL A 250 33.51 1.51 -0.77
N LYS A 251 34.00 2.52 -1.50
CA LYS A 251 35.39 2.63 -1.98
C LYS A 251 36.01 3.96 -1.59
N GLY A 252 37.34 4.01 -1.58
CA GLY A 252 38.13 5.22 -1.35
C GLY A 252 38.99 5.15 -0.09
N LYS A 253 39.89 6.13 0.06
CA LYS A 253 40.86 6.19 1.17
C LYS A 253 40.20 6.25 2.56
N ASP A 254 38.99 6.79 2.64
CA ASP A 254 38.26 7.02 3.90
C ASP A 254 37.15 5.97 4.14
N ALA A 255 37.06 4.93 3.30
CA ALA A 255 35.99 3.92 3.40
C ALA A 255 35.98 3.18 4.73
N GLU A 256 37.15 2.74 5.21
CA GLU A 256 37.29 2.05 6.49
C GLU A 256 36.93 2.97 7.68
N ALA A 257 37.30 4.25 7.60
CA ALA A 257 36.96 5.23 8.62
C ALA A 257 35.45 5.48 8.69
N LEU A 258 34.79 5.61 7.53
CA LEU A 258 33.33 5.75 7.45
C LEU A 258 32.61 4.52 8.03
N LEU A 259 33.03 3.30 7.66
CA LEU A 259 32.39 2.08 8.14
C LEU A 259 32.58 1.88 9.64
N ASN A 260 33.77 2.20 10.19
CA ASN A 260 33.98 2.17 11.64
C ASN A 260 33.20 3.25 12.41
N TYR A 261 32.81 4.35 11.74
CA TYR A 261 31.92 5.35 12.32
C TYR A 261 30.44 4.91 12.27
N ALA A 262 30.00 4.31 11.16
CA ALA A 262 28.60 3.95 10.93
C ALA A 262 28.18 2.60 11.55
N CYS A 263 29.11 1.65 11.68
CA CYS A 263 28.81 0.32 12.19
C CYS A 263 29.26 0.15 13.64
N CYS A 264 28.46 -0.54 14.46
CA CYS A 264 28.84 -0.88 15.83
C CYS A 264 29.90 -1.99 15.92
N SER A 265 30.13 -2.72 14.83
CA SER A 265 31.16 -3.76 14.73
C SER A 265 32.43 -3.21 14.09
N LYS A 266 33.59 -3.64 14.57
CA LYS A 266 34.88 -3.21 14.03
C LYS A 266 35.07 -3.74 12.61
N VAL A 267 35.32 -2.85 11.66
CA VAL A 267 35.60 -3.18 10.26
C VAL A 267 37.11 -3.09 10.03
N GLY A 268 37.68 -4.09 9.35
CA GLY A 268 39.12 -4.13 9.03
C GLY A 268 40.01 -4.92 10.02
N ALA A 269 39.43 -5.68 10.95
CA ALA A 269 40.18 -6.41 11.98
C ALA A 269 41.03 -7.61 11.48
N HIS A 270 41.00 -7.94 10.19
CA HIS A 270 41.82 -9.01 9.61
C HIS A 270 42.81 -8.44 8.59
N LYS A 271 43.93 -7.95 9.11
CA LYS A 271 45.22 -7.98 8.42
C LYS A 271 46.17 -8.79 9.30
N GLU A 272 46.04 -10.12 9.23
CA GLU A 272 47.13 -11.04 9.59
C GLU A 272 47.77 -11.56 8.30
#